data_AF-A0AA91VCS6-F1
#
_entry.id   AF-A0AA91VCS6-F1
#
_cell.length_a   1.000
_cell.length_b   1.000
_cell.length_c   1.000
_cell.angle_alpha   90.00
_cell.angle_beta   90.00
_cell.angle_gamma   90.00
#
_symmetry.space_group_name_H-M   'P 1'
#
loop_
_entity.id
_entity.type
_entity.pdbx_description
1 polymer ?
#
loop_
_entity_poly.entity_id
_entity_poly.type
_entity_poly.pdbx_seq_one_letter_code
_entity_poly.pdbx_strand_id
1 'polypeptide(L)'
;MSAKYAEKIELETKVCSRCKEEKPVKDFALHHKYGYQWYCRNCDAESKSAYEQTPQGKASRVNRNGRNRVTRNNTFADITNGQVRVLIERFNSCMYCGKSLTMKTLQIDHVVPMSFAGPHRIDNLVVCCGECNRVGGKGDMSIFEYYRQNEDFTMERLEVIINYLAELSGQSKLDIFQDMLWEDMLYCASKKGFRPKISRTLIEYD
;
A
#
# COMPACT_ATOMS: atom_id res chain seq x y z
N MET A 1 -61.80 3.81 15.16
CA MET A 1 -60.90 4.01 14.00
C MET A 1 -60.37 5.44 14.04
N SER A 2 -59.07 5.64 14.18
CA SER A 2 -58.44 6.97 14.01
C SER A 2 -57.13 6.76 13.28
N ALA A 3 -57.22 6.74 11.96
CA ALA A 3 -56.10 6.77 11.03
C ALA A 3 -55.37 8.12 11.14
N LYS A 4 -54.46 8.23 12.12
CA LYS A 4 -53.50 9.34 12.23
C LYS A 4 -52.07 8.82 12.10
N TYR A 5 -51.87 7.81 11.24
CA TYR A 5 -50.53 7.45 10.78
C TYR A 5 -50.11 8.44 9.69
N ALA A 6 -49.20 9.33 10.10
CA ALA A 6 -48.20 10.03 9.31
C ALA A 6 -48.32 9.91 7.78
N GLU A 7 -48.69 11.01 7.13
CA GLU A 7 -48.19 11.27 5.78
C GLU A 7 -46.66 11.34 5.86
N LYS A 8 -46.03 10.23 5.49
CA LYS A 8 -44.58 10.12 5.36
C LYS A 8 -44.23 10.97 4.15
N ILE A 9 -43.87 12.25 4.36
CA ILE A 9 -43.34 13.11 3.31
C ILE A 9 -42.12 12.38 2.74
N GLU A 10 -42.26 11.81 1.56
CA GLU A 10 -41.15 11.24 0.82
C GLU A 10 -40.29 12.42 0.37
N LEU A 11 -39.23 12.68 1.13
CA LEU A 11 -38.25 13.68 0.77
C LEU A 11 -37.56 13.20 -0.52
N GLU A 12 -37.97 13.72 -1.67
CA GLU A 12 -37.42 13.32 -2.97
C GLU A 12 -36.03 13.94 -3.22
N THR A 13 -35.84 15.19 -2.79
CA THR A 13 -34.60 15.96 -2.95
C THR A 13 -34.09 16.58 -1.65
N LYS A 14 -32.80 16.91 -1.59
CA LYS A 14 -32.14 17.59 -0.48
C LYS A 14 -31.00 18.48 -1.00
N VAL A 15 -30.78 19.61 -0.33
CA VAL A 15 -29.64 20.50 -0.61
C VAL A 15 -28.38 19.99 0.09
N CYS A 16 -27.30 19.82 -0.65
CA CYS A 16 -26.01 19.42 -0.11
C CYS A 16 -25.38 20.54 0.73
N SER A 17 -24.98 20.25 1.97
CA SER A 17 -24.37 21.26 2.85
C SER A 17 -22.98 21.75 2.38
N ARG A 18 -22.34 21.04 1.45
CA ARG A 18 -21.02 21.37 0.89
C ARG A 18 -21.13 22.12 -0.45
N CYS A 19 -21.59 21.46 -1.51
CA CYS A 19 -21.70 22.08 -2.84
C CYS A 19 -22.93 22.98 -3.03
N LYS A 20 -23.87 22.99 -2.07
CA LYS A 20 -25.10 23.81 -2.08
C LYS A 20 -26.09 23.51 -3.22
N GLU A 21 -25.84 22.48 -4.02
CA GLU A 21 -26.76 22.00 -5.05
C GLU A 21 -27.89 21.15 -4.44
N GLU A 22 -29.09 21.29 -4.99
CA GLU A 22 -30.23 20.41 -4.73
C GLU A 22 -30.10 19.12 -5.54
N LYS A 23 -30.23 17.97 -4.87
CA LYS A 23 -30.05 16.64 -5.49
C LYS A 23 -31.06 15.63 -4.95
N PRO A 24 -31.37 14.56 -5.71
CA PRO A 24 -32.15 13.44 -5.20
C PRO A 24 -31.58 12.85 -3.90
N VAL A 25 -32.42 12.45 -2.94
CA VAL A 25 -31.95 11.91 -1.65
C VAL A 25 -31.05 10.67 -1.78
N LYS A 26 -31.22 9.89 -2.86
CA LYS A 26 -30.35 8.74 -3.19
C LYS A 26 -28.87 9.13 -3.39
N ASP A 27 -28.60 10.38 -3.76
CA ASP A 27 -27.25 10.92 -3.94
C ASP A 27 -26.56 11.26 -2.62
N PHE A 28 -27.22 10.99 -1.49
CA PHE A 28 -26.68 11.11 -0.14
C PHE A 28 -26.51 9.71 0.46
N ALA A 29 -25.45 9.50 1.25
CA ALA A 29 -25.26 8.23 1.94
C ALA A 29 -26.30 8.06 3.06
N LEU A 30 -26.83 6.85 3.21
CA LEU A 30 -27.82 6.52 4.26
C LEU A 30 -27.10 5.97 5.49
N HIS A 31 -27.31 6.60 6.65
CA HIS A 31 -26.86 6.11 7.96
C HIS A 31 -28.02 5.46 8.71
N HIS A 32 -27.84 4.23 9.20
CA HIS A 32 -28.89 3.45 9.85
C HIS A 32 -29.59 4.18 11.01
N LYS A 33 -28.85 5.00 11.78
CA LYS A 33 -29.40 5.72 12.95
C LYS A 33 -29.97 7.11 12.65
N TYR A 34 -29.44 7.79 11.63
CA TYR A 34 -29.67 9.23 11.44
C TYR A 34 -30.26 9.57 10.05
N GLY A 35 -30.50 8.55 9.22
CA GLY A 35 -31.00 8.73 7.87
C GLY A 35 -29.93 9.27 6.91
N TYR A 36 -30.36 10.02 5.90
CA TYR A 36 -29.47 10.54 4.87
C TYR A 36 -28.51 11.62 5.41
N GLN A 37 -27.24 11.49 5.03
CA GLN A 37 -26.19 12.46 5.32
C GLN A 37 -26.57 13.88 4.85
N TRP A 38 -25.89 14.89 5.40
CA TRP A 38 -26.13 16.29 5.03
C TRP A 38 -25.37 16.75 3.78
N TYR A 39 -24.36 16.00 3.33
CA TYR A 39 -23.64 16.24 2.09
C TYR A 39 -23.80 15.07 1.11
N CYS A 40 -23.70 15.37 -0.18
CA CYS A 40 -23.83 14.39 -1.24
C CYS A 40 -22.60 13.47 -1.31
N ARG A 41 -22.78 12.30 -1.92
CA ARG A 41 -21.74 11.28 -2.13
C ARG A 41 -20.53 11.80 -2.91
N ASN A 42 -20.74 12.74 -3.84
CA ASN A 42 -19.64 13.33 -4.62
C ASN A 42 -18.73 14.16 -3.71
N CYS A 43 -19.28 15.07 -2.91
CA CYS A 43 -18.47 15.83 -1.96
C CYS A 43 -17.82 14.94 -0.88
N ASP A 44 -18.44 13.82 -0.52
CA ASP A 44 -17.83 12.81 0.35
C ASP A 44 -16.62 12.13 -0.33
N ALA A 45 -16.79 11.69 -1.57
CA ALA A 45 -15.74 11.05 -2.37
C ALA A 45 -14.57 12.01 -2.63
N GLU A 46 -14.83 13.28 -2.94
CA GLU A 46 -13.82 14.33 -3.09
C GLU A 46 -13.02 14.52 -1.79
N SER A 47 -13.70 14.63 -0.65
CA SER A 47 -13.04 14.78 0.64
C SER A 47 -12.20 13.56 1.02
N LYS A 48 -12.70 12.35 0.74
CA LYS A 48 -11.96 11.10 0.92
C LYS A 48 -10.73 11.05 0.01
N SER A 49 -10.88 11.40 -1.27
CA SER A 49 -9.78 11.45 -2.24
C SER A 49 -8.72 12.47 -1.83
N ALA A 50 -9.12 13.64 -1.34
CA ALA A 50 -8.21 14.65 -0.80
C ALA A 50 -7.46 14.13 0.43
N TYR A 51 -8.16 13.50 1.38
CA TYR A 51 -7.53 12.88 2.55
C TYR A 51 -6.55 11.77 2.16
N GLU A 52 -6.89 10.88 1.23
CA GLU A 52 -6.02 9.80 0.76
C GLU A 52 -4.76 10.29 0.03
N GLN A 53 -4.75 11.54 -0.43
CA GLN A 53 -3.58 12.19 -1.02
C GLN A 53 -2.68 12.88 0.02
N THR A 54 -3.12 13.01 1.28
CA THR A 54 -2.25 13.43 2.39
C THR A 54 -1.28 12.31 2.77
N PRO A 55 -0.09 12.61 3.34
CA PRO A 55 0.82 11.57 3.86
C PRO A 55 0.13 10.63 4.85
N GLN A 56 -0.71 11.17 5.74
CA GLN A 56 -1.44 10.43 6.77
C GLN A 56 -2.48 9.48 6.15
N GLY A 57 -3.33 10.00 5.25
CA GLY A 57 -4.36 9.20 4.60
C GLY A 57 -3.78 8.12 3.69
N LYS A 58 -2.69 8.44 2.97
CA LYS A 58 -1.98 7.46 2.15
C LYS A 58 -1.34 6.37 2.99
N ALA A 59 -0.67 6.73 4.08
CA ALA A 59 -0.09 5.75 5.00
C ALA A 59 -1.14 4.81 5.58
N SER A 60 -2.29 5.36 6.01
CA SER A 60 -3.41 4.56 6.48
C SER A 60 -3.95 3.60 5.42
N ARG A 61 -4.06 4.04 4.17
CA ARG A 61 -4.54 3.21 3.06
C ARG A 61 -3.55 2.09 2.73
N VAL A 62 -2.26 2.40 2.65
CA VAL A 62 -1.19 1.41 2.38
C VAL A 62 -1.17 0.34 3.46
N ASN A 63 -1.14 0.72 4.74
CA ASN A 63 -1.08 -0.24 5.84
C ASN A 63 -2.34 -1.12 5.90
N ARG A 64 -3.53 -0.51 5.74
CA ARG A 64 -4.80 -1.26 5.66
C ARG A 64 -4.75 -2.30 4.54
N ASN A 65 -4.34 -1.90 3.34
CA ASN A 65 -4.27 -2.78 2.18
C ASN A 65 -3.22 -3.88 2.37
N GLY A 66 -2.05 -3.56 2.94
CA GLY A 66 -1.02 -4.55 3.26
C GLY A 66 -1.52 -5.59 4.26
N ARG A 67 -2.14 -5.16 5.37
CA ARG A 67 -2.71 -6.05 6.39
C ARG A 67 -3.79 -6.98 5.84
N ASN A 68 -4.68 -6.49 4.97
CA ASN A 68 -5.70 -7.31 4.31
C ASN A 68 -5.12 -8.45 3.44
N ARG A 69 -3.83 -8.37 3.09
CA ARG A 69 -3.14 -9.37 2.25
C ARG A 69 -2.32 -10.37 3.06
N VAL A 70 -2.19 -10.21 4.37
CA VAL A 70 -1.27 -10.99 5.20
C VAL A 70 -1.66 -12.47 5.24
N THR A 71 -2.89 -12.78 5.65
CA THR A 71 -3.38 -14.16 5.78
C THR A 71 -3.35 -14.91 4.45
N ARG A 72 -3.83 -14.30 3.36
CA ARG A 72 -3.86 -14.96 2.04
C ARG A 72 -2.48 -15.28 1.46
N ASN A 73 -1.44 -14.61 1.94
CA ASN A 73 -0.06 -14.78 1.50
C ASN A 73 0.80 -15.52 2.53
N ASN A 74 0.19 -16.05 3.60
CA ASN A 74 0.90 -16.77 4.67
C ASN A 74 2.13 -16.01 5.21
N THR A 75 1.96 -14.73 5.49
CA THR A 75 3.01 -13.86 6.03
C THR A 75 2.50 -13.14 7.28
N PHE A 76 3.21 -12.11 7.76
CA PHE A 76 2.81 -11.29 8.90
C PHE A 76 2.95 -9.79 8.60
N ALA A 77 2.40 -8.96 9.48
CA ALA A 77 2.57 -7.51 9.43
C ALA A 77 3.01 -7.00 10.81
N ASP A 78 4.08 -6.21 10.81
CA ASP A 78 4.56 -5.51 12.00
C ASP A 78 4.95 -4.08 11.60
N ILE A 79 3.92 -3.26 11.40
CA ILE A 79 4.09 -1.88 10.94
C ILE A 79 2.93 -0.99 11.38
N THR A 80 3.28 0.23 11.79
CA THR A 80 2.34 1.28 12.19
C THR A 80 2.08 2.26 11.03
N ASN A 81 0.96 2.97 11.09
CA ASN A 81 0.70 4.07 10.14
C ASN A 81 1.77 5.18 10.24
N GLY A 82 2.35 5.39 11.42
CA GLY A 82 3.42 6.36 11.64
C GLY A 82 4.68 6.02 10.86
N GLN A 83 5.12 4.76 10.91
CA GLN A 83 6.29 4.29 10.16
C GLN A 83 6.08 4.42 8.64
N VAL A 84 4.89 4.03 8.13
CA VAL A 84 4.58 4.19 6.70
C VAL A 84 4.57 5.68 6.30
N ARG A 85 4.07 6.56 7.16
CA ARG A 85 4.07 8.00 6.90
C ARG A 85 5.50 8.55 6.81
N VAL A 86 6.38 8.19 7.74
CA VAL A 86 7.79 8.59 7.72
C VAL A 86 8.48 8.12 6.43
N LEU A 87 8.22 6.88 5.99
CA LEU A 87 8.72 6.37 4.70
C LEU A 87 8.25 7.23 3.52
N ILE A 88 6.96 7.57 3.46
CA ILE A 88 6.39 8.41 2.39
C ILE A 88 6.98 9.81 2.39
N GLU A 89 7.24 10.39 3.56
CA GLU A 89 7.78 11.75 3.69
C GLU A 89 9.30 11.81 3.43
N ARG A 90 10.03 10.72 3.70
CA ARG A 90 11.49 10.63 3.55
C ARG A 90 11.95 10.66 2.09
N PHE A 91 11.16 10.14 1.16
CA PHE A 91 11.57 9.97 -0.24
C PHE A 91 10.58 10.62 -1.20
N ASN A 92 11.13 11.37 -2.17
CA ASN A 92 10.38 12.02 -3.24
C ASN A 92 10.74 11.50 -4.65
N SER A 93 11.50 10.40 -4.73
CA SER A 93 11.91 9.75 -5.99
C SER A 93 11.78 8.25 -5.88
N CYS A 94 11.49 7.58 -7.00
CA CYS A 94 11.40 6.13 -7.09
C CYS A 94 12.75 5.51 -6.70
N MET A 95 12.76 4.59 -5.73
CA MET A 95 14.00 3.92 -5.29
C MET A 95 14.54 2.95 -6.34
N TYR A 96 13.73 2.59 -7.34
CA TYR A 96 14.14 1.79 -8.48
C TYR A 96 14.70 2.65 -9.61
N CYS A 97 13.84 3.33 -10.39
CA CYS A 97 14.24 4.07 -11.59
C CYS A 97 14.63 5.54 -11.35
N GLY A 98 14.54 6.04 -10.11
CA GLY A 98 14.90 7.43 -9.79
C GLY A 98 13.90 8.51 -10.21
N LYS A 99 12.83 8.19 -10.94
CA LYS A 99 11.78 9.15 -11.35
C LYS A 99 11.20 9.90 -10.16
N SER A 100 11.07 11.21 -10.26
CA SER A 100 10.43 12.05 -9.23
C SER A 100 8.98 11.63 -9.00
N LEU A 101 8.58 11.63 -7.73
CA LEU A 101 7.27 11.19 -7.29
C LEU A 101 6.49 12.33 -6.65
N THR A 102 5.19 12.30 -6.85
CA THR A 102 4.23 13.14 -6.16
C THR A 102 3.38 12.28 -5.23
N MET A 103 2.61 12.89 -4.33
CA MET A 103 1.64 12.14 -3.52
C MET A 103 0.61 11.37 -4.36
N LYS A 104 0.36 11.75 -5.61
CA LYS A 104 -0.50 11.00 -6.52
C LYS A 104 0.20 9.80 -7.15
N THR A 105 1.47 9.94 -7.53
CA THR A 105 2.22 8.91 -8.30
C THR A 105 3.02 7.96 -7.43
N LEU A 106 3.36 8.35 -6.19
CA LEU A 106 4.10 7.52 -5.24
C LEU A 106 3.32 6.23 -4.93
N GLN A 107 4.00 5.12 -4.88
CA GLN A 107 3.47 3.85 -4.42
C GLN A 107 4.44 3.23 -3.42
N ILE A 108 3.94 2.28 -2.64
CA ILE A 108 4.72 1.51 -1.69
C ILE A 108 4.75 0.08 -2.20
N ASP A 109 5.95 -0.47 -2.27
CA ASP A 109 6.23 -1.81 -2.77
C ASP A 109 7.01 -2.61 -1.74
N HIS A 110 6.88 -3.93 -1.82
CA HIS A 110 7.58 -4.87 -0.97
C HIS A 110 8.85 -5.36 -1.66
N VAL A 111 10.01 -5.18 -1.01
CA VAL A 111 11.30 -5.62 -1.56
C VAL A 111 11.30 -7.13 -1.80
N VAL A 112 10.93 -7.90 -0.77
CA VAL A 112 10.52 -9.29 -0.86
C VAL A 112 8.99 -9.32 -1.04
N PRO A 113 8.47 -9.75 -2.20
CA PRO A 113 7.04 -9.74 -2.46
C PRO A 113 6.25 -10.60 -1.48
N MET A 114 5.03 -10.16 -1.12
CA MET A 114 4.17 -10.96 -0.22
C MET A 114 3.82 -12.34 -0.82
N SER A 115 3.73 -12.46 -2.15
CA SER A 115 3.51 -13.73 -2.84
C SER A 115 4.62 -14.75 -2.60
N PHE A 116 5.81 -14.28 -2.19
CA PHE A 116 6.97 -15.04 -1.75
C PHE A 116 7.15 -14.96 -0.22
N ALA A 117 6.05 -14.85 0.52
CA ALA A 117 6.00 -14.78 1.98
C ALA A 117 6.72 -13.55 2.61
N GLY A 118 7.07 -12.53 1.83
CA GLY A 118 7.68 -11.30 2.34
C GLY A 118 6.78 -10.56 3.34
N PRO A 119 7.31 -10.12 4.50
CA PRO A 119 6.51 -9.51 5.56
C PRO A 119 6.07 -8.09 5.22
N HIS A 120 4.94 -7.64 5.75
CA HIS A 120 4.52 -6.24 5.69
C HIS A 120 5.12 -5.46 6.88
N ARG A 121 6.43 -5.18 6.80
CA ARG A 121 7.25 -4.51 7.83
C ARG A 121 8.05 -3.36 7.19
N ILE A 122 8.45 -2.36 7.98
CA ILE A 122 9.04 -1.12 7.46
C ILE A 122 10.34 -1.33 6.67
N ASP A 123 11.15 -2.30 7.09
CA ASP A 123 12.40 -2.76 6.47
C ASP A 123 12.18 -3.77 5.32
N ASN A 124 10.94 -3.95 4.87
CA ASN A 124 10.63 -4.64 3.63
C ASN A 124 9.83 -3.75 2.67
N LEU A 125 9.69 -2.45 2.98
CA LEU A 125 8.91 -1.50 2.18
C LEU A 125 9.78 -0.40 1.59
N VAL A 126 9.57 -0.12 0.32
CA VAL A 126 10.23 0.97 -0.41
C VAL A 126 9.22 1.84 -1.14
N VAL A 127 9.67 3.05 -1.49
CA VAL A 127 8.91 4.00 -2.30
C VAL A 127 9.24 3.81 -3.78
N CYS A 128 8.21 3.69 -4.63
CA CYS A 128 8.39 3.50 -6.07
C CYS A 128 7.29 4.19 -6.91
N CYS A 129 7.46 4.23 -8.23
CA CYS A 129 6.41 4.65 -9.16
C CYS A 129 5.52 3.46 -9.56
N GLY A 130 4.34 3.75 -10.12
CA GLY A 130 3.43 2.69 -10.60
C GLY A 130 3.98 1.86 -11.76
N GLU A 131 4.87 2.42 -12.58
CA GLU A 131 5.53 1.69 -13.69
C GLU A 131 6.47 0.59 -13.17
N CYS A 132 7.20 0.85 -12.09
CA CYS A 132 8.05 -0.15 -11.44
C CYS A 132 7.25 -1.11 -10.54
N ASN A 133 6.14 -0.68 -9.93
CA ASN A 133 5.39 -1.52 -8.98
C ASN A 133 4.47 -2.56 -9.65
N ARG A 134 4.05 -2.32 -10.90
CA ARG A 134 3.09 -3.19 -11.60
C ARG A 134 3.71 -4.53 -12.02
N VAL A 135 2.86 -5.48 -12.42
CA VAL A 135 3.29 -6.70 -13.12
C VAL A 135 3.97 -6.31 -14.44
N GLY A 136 5.16 -6.89 -14.70
CA GLY A 136 6.03 -6.49 -15.81
C GLY A 136 6.95 -5.30 -15.49
N GLY A 137 6.72 -4.60 -14.38
CA GLY A 137 7.76 -3.95 -13.60
C GLY A 137 8.29 -4.93 -12.54
N LYS A 138 8.87 -4.45 -11.43
CA LYS A 138 9.32 -5.30 -10.33
C LYS A 138 8.18 -6.17 -9.81
N GLY A 139 7.11 -5.59 -9.27
CA GLY A 139 5.95 -6.33 -8.75
C GLY A 139 6.35 -7.55 -7.91
N ASP A 140 5.97 -8.74 -8.37
CA ASP A 140 6.28 -10.03 -7.71
C ASP A 140 7.68 -10.59 -8.04
N MET A 141 8.52 -9.89 -8.79
CA MET A 141 9.91 -10.28 -9.04
C MET A 141 10.79 -10.04 -7.80
N SER A 142 11.82 -10.87 -7.65
CA SER A 142 12.94 -10.55 -6.76
C SER A 142 13.63 -9.26 -7.21
N ILE A 143 14.32 -8.59 -6.28
CA ILE A 143 15.04 -7.35 -6.57
C ILE A 143 16.12 -7.55 -7.63
N PHE A 144 16.83 -8.69 -7.60
CA PHE A 144 17.89 -8.99 -8.55
C PHE A 144 17.36 -9.43 -9.92
N GLU A 145 16.22 -10.11 -9.99
CA GLU A 145 15.58 -10.36 -11.29
C GLU A 145 15.17 -9.05 -11.96
N TYR A 146 14.58 -8.14 -11.18
CA TYR A 146 14.21 -6.84 -11.70
C TYR A 146 15.45 -6.03 -12.14
N TYR A 147 16.52 -6.05 -11.35
CA TYR A 147 17.83 -5.46 -11.71
C TYR A 147 18.35 -5.98 -13.06
N ARG A 148 18.27 -7.29 -13.31
CA ARG A 148 18.72 -7.89 -14.58
C ARG A 148 17.89 -7.45 -15.80
N GLN A 149 16.65 -7.01 -15.59
CA GLN A 149 15.70 -6.70 -16.67
C GLN A 149 15.44 -5.21 -16.87
N ASN A 150 15.95 -4.35 -15.99
CA ASN A 150 15.63 -2.93 -15.99
C ASN A 150 16.90 -2.09 -15.90
N GLU A 151 17.28 -1.47 -17.02
CA GLU A 151 18.49 -0.65 -17.14
C GLU A 151 18.45 0.61 -16.24
N ASP A 152 17.26 1.12 -15.94
CA ASP A 152 17.09 2.27 -15.03
C ASP A 152 17.34 1.92 -13.55
N PHE A 153 17.29 0.63 -13.19
CA PHE A 153 17.57 0.18 -11.83
C PHE A 153 19.06 -0.16 -11.69
N THR A 154 19.86 0.88 -11.45
CA THR A 154 21.32 0.77 -11.38
C THR A 154 21.82 0.23 -10.04
N MET A 155 23.12 -0.10 -9.97
CA MET A 155 23.74 -0.56 -8.73
C MET A 155 23.69 0.51 -7.64
N GLU A 156 23.83 1.79 -7.99
CA GLU A 156 23.72 2.91 -7.05
C GLU A 156 22.31 2.98 -6.45
N ARG A 157 21.28 2.67 -7.25
CA ARG A 157 19.88 2.61 -6.78
C ARG A 157 19.65 1.42 -5.85
N LEU A 158 20.23 0.26 -6.18
CA LEU A 158 20.22 -0.89 -5.29
C LEU A 158 20.92 -0.57 -3.96
N GLU A 159 22.07 0.11 -4.00
CA GLU A 159 22.80 0.51 -2.80
C GLU A 159 21.97 1.44 -1.90
N VAL A 160 21.21 2.38 -2.47
CA VAL A 160 20.28 3.22 -1.71
C VAL A 160 19.26 2.37 -0.94
N ILE A 161 18.71 1.33 -1.56
CA ILE A 161 17.77 0.41 -0.89
C ILE A 161 18.49 -0.35 0.23
N ILE A 162 19.64 -0.96 -0.04
CA ILE A 162 20.41 -1.73 0.96
C ILE A 162 20.75 -0.87 2.18
N ASN A 163 21.26 0.36 1.94
CA ASN A 163 21.60 1.29 3.01
C ASN A 163 20.39 1.66 3.87
N TYR A 164 19.25 1.91 3.22
CA TYR A 164 18.01 2.24 3.91
C TYR A 164 17.45 1.07 4.73
N LEU A 165 17.47 -0.16 4.20
CA LEU A 165 16.99 -1.33 4.94
C LEU A 165 17.91 -1.70 6.11
N ALA A 166 19.23 -1.58 5.93
CA ALA A 166 20.20 -1.78 6.99
C ALA A 166 19.99 -0.79 8.15
N GLU A 167 19.75 0.49 7.84
CA GLU A 167 19.45 1.52 8.85
C GLU A 167 18.18 1.20 9.65
N LEU A 168 17.13 0.68 9.01
CA LEU A 168 15.86 0.39 9.67
C LEU A 168 15.85 -0.91 10.47
N SER A 169 16.54 -1.94 9.98
CA SER A 169 16.61 -3.26 10.63
C SER A 169 17.70 -3.34 11.70
N GLY A 170 18.69 -2.45 11.65
CA GLY A 170 19.90 -2.53 12.45
C GLY A 170 20.90 -3.61 11.98
N GLN A 171 20.62 -4.29 10.87
CA GLN A 171 21.49 -5.31 10.29
C GLN A 171 22.65 -4.69 9.50
N SER A 172 23.69 -5.48 9.25
CA SER A 172 24.76 -5.03 8.37
C SER A 172 24.29 -4.98 6.92
N LYS A 173 24.92 -4.13 6.10
CA LYS A 173 24.65 -4.09 4.66
C LYS A 173 24.89 -5.44 3.98
N LEU A 174 25.86 -6.21 4.48
CA LEU A 174 26.18 -7.52 3.96
C LEU A 174 25.04 -8.52 4.24
N ASP A 175 24.47 -8.50 5.44
CA ASP A 175 23.35 -9.38 5.80
C ASP A 175 22.12 -9.06 4.94
N ILE A 176 21.79 -7.77 4.78
CA ILE A 176 20.71 -7.33 3.89
C ILE A 176 20.93 -7.84 2.46
N PHE A 177 22.16 -7.71 1.93
CA PHE A 177 22.48 -8.17 0.59
C PHE A 177 22.40 -9.71 0.47
N GLN A 178 22.87 -10.44 1.47
CA GLN A 178 22.77 -11.90 1.52
C GLN A 178 21.31 -12.38 1.59
N ASP A 179 20.47 -11.72 2.40
CA ASP A 179 19.04 -11.99 2.45
C ASP A 179 18.39 -11.75 1.08
N MET A 180 18.70 -10.64 0.40
CA MET A 180 18.20 -10.38 -0.96
C MET A 180 18.63 -11.46 -1.96
N LEU A 181 19.86 -11.98 -1.85
CA LEU A 181 20.37 -13.05 -2.72
C LEU A 181 19.64 -14.37 -2.47
N TRP A 182 19.39 -14.69 -1.20
CA TRP A 182 18.63 -15.87 -0.81
C TRP A 182 17.21 -15.82 -1.39
N GLU A 183 16.54 -14.68 -1.28
CA GLU A 183 15.18 -14.48 -1.83
C GLU A 183 15.17 -14.55 -3.37
N ASP A 184 16.22 -14.05 -4.05
CA ASP A 184 16.38 -14.23 -5.51
C ASP A 184 16.57 -15.70 -5.91
N MET A 185 17.33 -16.46 -5.13
CA MET A 185 17.51 -17.89 -5.35
C MET A 185 16.17 -18.63 -5.22
N LEU A 186 15.38 -18.35 -4.18
CA LEU A 186 14.06 -18.94 -3.99
C LEU A 186 13.10 -18.58 -5.13
N TYR A 187 13.10 -17.33 -5.56
CA TYR A 187 12.33 -16.85 -6.71
C TYR A 187 12.72 -17.58 -8.01
N CYS A 188 14.01 -17.74 -8.27
CA CYS A 188 14.51 -18.46 -9.45
C CYS A 188 14.13 -19.95 -9.40
N ALA A 189 14.19 -20.58 -8.22
CA ALA A 189 13.75 -21.95 -8.03
C ALA A 189 12.25 -22.10 -8.33
N SER A 190 11.41 -21.15 -7.90
CA SER A 190 9.97 -21.22 -8.17
C SER A 190 9.60 -21.10 -9.64
N LYS A 191 10.35 -20.29 -10.42
CA LYS A 191 10.18 -20.25 -11.89
C LYS A 191 10.45 -21.59 -12.55
N LYS A 192 11.32 -22.42 -11.97
CA LYS A 192 11.63 -23.78 -12.43
C LYS A 192 10.66 -24.84 -11.90
N GLY A 193 9.55 -24.43 -11.25
CA GLY A 193 8.54 -25.33 -10.71
C GLY A 193 8.82 -25.85 -9.29
N PHE A 194 9.91 -25.43 -8.65
CA PHE A 194 10.20 -25.79 -7.26
C PHE A 194 9.36 -24.94 -6.31
N ARG A 195 8.51 -25.55 -5.47
CA ARG A 195 7.76 -24.84 -4.43
C ARG A 195 8.39 -25.10 -3.07
N PRO A 196 9.18 -24.16 -2.50
CA PRO A 196 9.76 -24.35 -1.18
C PRO A 196 8.63 -24.47 -0.15
N LYS A 197 8.57 -25.59 0.58
CA LYS A 197 7.77 -25.70 1.80
C LYS A 197 8.59 -25.12 2.95
N ILE A 198 8.73 -23.79 3.01
CA ILE A 198 9.47 -23.15 4.10
C ILE A 198 8.50 -22.24 4.84
N SER A 199 8.05 -22.67 6.02
CA SER A 199 7.57 -21.74 7.04
C SER A 199 8.81 -21.06 7.62
N ARG A 200 8.87 -19.73 7.57
CA ARG A 200 9.90 -18.91 8.23
C ARG A 200 9.65 -18.97 9.75
N THR A 201 9.80 -20.16 10.34
CA THR A 201 9.83 -20.38 11.77
C THR A 201 11.28 -20.77 12.07
N LEU A 202 11.97 -19.93 12.84
CA LEU A 202 13.35 -20.11 13.35
C LEU A 202 14.46 -19.85 12.32
N ILE A 203 14.78 -18.57 12.14
CA ILE A 203 16.19 -18.17 12.15
C ILE A 203 16.34 -17.28 13.39
N GLU A 204 16.55 -17.94 14.52
CA GLU A 204 17.16 -17.27 15.68
C GLU A 204 18.62 -17.09 15.29
N TYR A 205 19.05 -15.83 15.21
CA TYR A 205 20.48 -15.51 15.14
C TYR A 205 20.97 -15.51 16.59
N ASP A 206 21.77 -16.52 16.94
CA ASP A 206 22.63 -16.51 18.14
C ASP A 206 23.73 -15.44 18.01
#